data_AF-A0A3R9QD30-F1
#
_entry.id   AF-A0A3R9QD30-F1
#
_cell.length_a   1.000
_cell.length_b   1.000
_cell.length_c   1.000
_cell.angle_alpha   90.00
_cell.angle_beta   90.00
_cell.angle_gamma   90.00
#
_symmetry.space_group_name_H-M   'P 1'
#
loop_
_entity.id
_entity.type
_entity.pdbx_description
1 polymer ?
#
loop_
_entity_poly.entity_id
_entity_poly.type
_entity_poly.pdbx_seq_one_letter_code
_entity_poly.pdbx_strand_id
1 'polypeptide(L)'
;YESPDWFGKVQYRCYQYDKFCDFSTLVQAYAGYRLNANDNITVGLQPIPFGPGRYWDSSFYAGINNTMGLQDALDLGVNYHFEMPTATKVDLAYFATDGGNYHGTSKDSARYTANVVTSSDPLKTNLNEKNMWMARVDQDLKFLSTDDLKVSVGGSYWYSDIENKKTSADGNRNTWAVFNRINYKNLNVVLTGGRQSISNEDALSPASSTFGSFDSEYDIANKGYFYTVDTSYTFKNVKDSLNVTPYVVFSGFNKKEQGFDDSQRNIVGVAWDYKNVSLYTEYLMSKNDPFVGGTGSSLAAGDDGKWNKLLNV
;
A
#
# COMPACT_ATOMS: atom_id res chain seq x y z
N TYR A 1 -4.50 -10.05 -19.89
CA TYR A 1 -5.16 -11.15 -20.61
C TYR A 1 -6.43 -11.49 -19.87
N GLU A 2 -7.52 -11.72 -20.59
CA GLU A 2 -8.81 -12.07 -20.00
C GLU A 2 -9.60 -12.97 -20.96
N SER A 3 -10.12 -14.06 -20.44
CA SER A 3 -11.07 -14.99 -21.05
C SER A 3 -12.16 -15.34 -20.02
N PRO A 4 -13.19 -16.12 -20.36
CA PRO A 4 -14.23 -16.52 -19.40
C PRO A 4 -13.63 -17.17 -18.14
N ASP A 5 -12.73 -18.14 -18.30
CA ASP A 5 -12.20 -18.90 -17.17
C ASP A 5 -10.88 -18.35 -16.64
N TRP A 6 -10.08 -17.70 -17.49
CA TRP A 6 -8.72 -17.28 -17.14
C TRP A 6 -8.55 -15.76 -17.19
N PHE A 7 -7.70 -15.24 -16.32
CA PHE A 7 -7.21 -13.87 -16.39
C PHE A 7 -5.75 -13.82 -15.97
N GLY A 8 -5.07 -12.74 -16.34
CA GLY A 8 -3.68 -12.56 -15.97
C GLY A 8 -3.14 -11.22 -16.38
N LYS A 9 -2.11 -10.77 -15.68
CA LYS A 9 -1.50 -9.45 -15.89
C LYS A 9 0.00 -9.55 -15.69
N VAL A 10 0.73 -8.90 -16.60
CA VAL A 10 2.16 -8.65 -16.46
C VAL A 10 2.38 -7.16 -16.59
N GLN A 11 3.14 -6.58 -15.67
CA GLN A 11 3.53 -5.18 -15.71
C GLN A 11 4.97 -5.07 -15.23
N TYR A 12 5.82 -4.54 -16.10
CA TYR A 12 7.16 -4.11 -15.78
C TYR A 12 7.22 -2.59 -15.91
N ARG A 13 7.83 -1.91 -14.95
CA ARG A 13 8.01 -0.46 -14.99
C ARG A 13 9.49 -0.12 -15.04
N CYS A 14 9.80 0.87 -15.84
CA CYS A 14 11.10 1.49 -15.91
C CYS A 14 10.94 2.96 -15.52
N TYR A 15 11.81 3.41 -14.64
CA TYR A 15 11.91 4.77 -14.15
C TYR A 15 13.24 5.36 -14.61
N GLN A 16 13.30 6.68 -14.67
CA GLN A 16 14.52 7.41 -14.96
C GLN A 16 14.76 8.36 -13.81
N TYR A 17 15.85 8.15 -13.08
CA TYR A 17 16.36 9.10 -12.10
C TYR A 17 17.49 9.93 -12.70
N ASP A 18 18.60 9.29 -13.07
CA ASP A 18 19.74 9.88 -13.77
C ASP A 18 19.84 9.41 -15.22
N LYS A 19 19.58 8.11 -15.47
CA LYS A 19 19.65 7.49 -16.80
C LYS A 19 18.37 6.72 -17.11
N PHE A 20 18.04 6.58 -18.38
CA PHE A 20 16.86 5.84 -18.79
C PHE A 20 16.90 4.39 -18.28
N CYS A 21 15.88 3.99 -17.52
CA CYS A 21 15.76 2.67 -16.88
C CYS A 21 16.91 2.34 -15.91
N ASP A 22 17.46 3.32 -15.21
CA ASP A 22 18.40 3.07 -14.11
C ASP A 22 17.75 2.43 -12.89
N PHE A 23 16.44 2.62 -12.71
CA PHE A 23 15.60 1.81 -11.85
C PHE A 23 14.49 1.14 -12.68
N SER A 24 14.39 -0.18 -12.61
CA SER A 24 13.29 -0.91 -13.23
C SER A 24 12.89 -2.17 -12.47
N THR A 25 11.58 -2.43 -12.42
CA THR A 25 11.01 -3.44 -11.53
C THR A 25 9.80 -4.13 -12.14
N LEU A 26 9.64 -5.42 -11.85
CA LEU A 26 8.39 -6.12 -12.11
C LEU A 26 7.39 -5.72 -11.03
N VAL A 27 6.29 -5.11 -11.45
CA VAL A 27 5.23 -4.68 -10.53
C VAL A 27 4.28 -5.83 -10.24
N GLN A 28 3.89 -6.58 -11.27
CA GLN A 28 2.97 -7.71 -11.15
C GLN A 28 3.17 -8.68 -12.31
N ALA A 29 3.01 -9.96 -12.01
CA ALA A 29 3.02 -11.06 -12.96
C ALA A 29 2.22 -12.21 -12.35
N TYR A 30 0.94 -12.31 -12.69
CA TYR A 30 0.05 -13.32 -12.15
C TYR A 30 -0.89 -13.88 -13.20
N ALA A 31 -1.39 -15.07 -12.92
CA ALA A 31 -2.51 -15.70 -13.61
C ALA A 31 -3.56 -16.12 -12.57
N GLY A 32 -4.83 -16.05 -12.96
CA GLY A 32 -5.93 -16.49 -12.13
C GLY A 32 -6.96 -17.28 -12.93
N TYR A 33 -7.70 -18.12 -12.21
CA TYR A 33 -8.73 -18.99 -12.72
C TYR A 33 -10.04 -18.74 -11.98
N ARG A 34 -11.12 -18.52 -12.73
CA ARG A 34 -12.48 -18.35 -12.20
C ARG A 34 -13.10 -19.73 -12.01
N LEU A 35 -13.37 -20.08 -10.76
CA LEU A 35 -14.06 -21.32 -10.41
C LEU A 35 -15.55 -21.21 -10.73
N ASN A 36 -16.11 -20.00 -10.58
CA ASN A 36 -17.45 -19.62 -10.96
C ASN A 36 -17.53 -18.10 -11.18
N ALA A 37 -18.74 -17.53 -11.24
CA ALA A 37 -18.93 -16.10 -11.49
C ALA A 37 -18.31 -15.18 -10.42
N ASN A 38 -18.15 -15.66 -9.19
CA ASN A 38 -17.71 -14.86 -8.05
C ASN A 38 -16.38 -15.35 -7.46
N ASP A 39 -16.12 -16.66 -7.55
CA ASP A 39 -14.96 -17.26 -6.90
C ASP A 39 -13.79 -17.44 -7.87
N ASN A 40 -12.58 -17.12 -7.42
CA ASN A 40 -11.39 -17.27 -8.22
C ASN A 40 -10.15 -17.57 -7.38
N ILE A 41 -9.18 -18.22 -8.01
CA ILE A 41 -7.84 -18.43 -7.45
C ILE A 41 -6.87 -17.64 -8.31
N THR A 42 -5.97 -16.88 -7.67
CA THR A 42 -4.93 -16.12 -8.36
C THR A 42 -3.56 -16.51 -7.82
N VAL A 43 -2.60 -16.76 -8.72
CA VAL A 43 -1.23 -17.21 -8.42
C VAL A 43 -0.22 -16.32 -9.12
N GLY A 44 0.83 -15.91 -8.41
CA GLY A 44 1.94 -15.13 -8.94
C GLY A 44 2.21 -13.88 -8.10
N LEU A 45 2.95 -12.94 -8.69
CA LEU A 45 3.22 -11.64 -8.11
C LEU A 45 1.99 -10.74 -8.31
N GLN A 46 1.25 -10.50 -7.24
CA GLN A 46 -0.10 -9.92 -7.28
C GLN A 46 -0.37 -9.01 -6.08
N PRO A 47 -1.37 -8.11 -6.15
CA PRO A 47 -1.76 -7.30 -5.00
C PRO A 47 -2.14 -8.14 -3.79
N ILE A 48 -1.70 -7.72 -2.60
CA ILE A 48 -2.11 -8.34 -1.35
C ILE A 48 -3.57 -7.95 -1.01
N PRO A 49 -4.39 -8.86 -0.46
CA PRO A 49 -5.74 -8.54 -0.03
C PRO A 49 -5.72 -7.89 1.37
N PHE A 50 -5.18 -6.69 1.48
CA PHE A 50 -5.08 -5.95 2.75
C PHE A 50 -5.70 -4.54 2.64
N GLY A 51 -6.50 -4.17 3.65
CA GLY A 51 -7.25 -2.90 3.68
C GLY A 51 -8.42 -2.86 2.68
N PRO A 52 -8.90 -1.67 2.29
CA PRO A 52 -10.05 -1.53 1.41
C PRO A 52 -9.82 -2.17 0.04
N GLY A 53 -8.60 -2.31 -0.43
CA GLY A 53 -8.27 -2.94 -1.70
C GLY A 53 -6.83 -2.60 -2.06
N ARG A 54 -6.51 -2.67 -3.36
CA ARG A 54 -5.17 -2.29 -3.83
C ARG A 54 -4.86 -0.82 -3.58
N TYR A 55 -5.76 0.08 -3.98
CA TYR A 55 -5.60 1.52 -3.79
C TYR A 55 -6.52 1.97 -2.66
N TRP A 56 -5.98 2.66 -1.67
CA TRP A 56 -6.74 3.07 -0.47
C TRP A 56 -7.25 4.50 -0.56
N ASP A 57 -6.77 5.27 -1.53
CA ASP A 57 -7.10 6.68 -1.71
C ASP A 57 -7.12 7.06 -3.20
N SER A 58 -7.58 8.28 -3.47
CA SER A 58 -7.73 8.85 -4.81
C SER A 58 -6.45 9.46 -5.37
N SER A 59 -5.37 9.53 -4.59
CA SER A 59 -4.12 10.19 -4.98
C SER A 59 -3.29 9.32 -5.92
N PHE A 60 -2.65 9.95 -6.90
CA PHE A 60 -1.65 9.28 -7.73
C PHE A 60 -0.34 9.04 -6.97
N TYR A 61 0.10 10.02 -6.16
CA TYR A 61 1.29 9.89 -5.32
C TYR A 61 1.11 8.93 -4.13
N ALA A 62 -0.14 8.70 -3.72
CA ALA A 62 -0.56 7.87 -2.59
C ALA A 62 -0.20 8.43 -1.20
N GLY A 63 -1.01 8.05 -0.20
CA GLY A 63 -0.78 8.36 1.20
C GLY A 63 0.42 7.66 1.82
N ILE A 64 0.70 7.96 3.10
CA ILE A 64 1.86 7.43 3.82
C ILE A 64 1.83 5.90 3.98
N ASN A 65 0.65 5.29 3.90
CA ASN A 65 0.48 3.84 4.00
C ASN A 65 1.05 3.08 2.78
N ASN A 66 1.24 3.76 1.64
CA ASN A 66 2.01 3.20 0.53
C ASN A 66 3.51 3.11 0.87
N THR A 67 4.06 4.16 1.48
CA THR A 67 5.44 4.18 2.00
C THR A 67 5.67 3.15 3.11
N MET A 68 4.61 2.67 3.78
CA MET A 68 4.70 1.58 4.76
C MET A 68 4.56 0.16 4.17
N GLY A 69 4.29 0.03 2.86
CA GLY A 69 4.05 -1.27 2.24
C GLY A 69 2.68 -1.87 2.52
N LEU A 70 1.69 -1.06 2.90
CA LEU A 70 0.33 -1.52 3.22
C LEU A 70 -0.66 -1.26 2.08
N GLN A 71 -0.41 -0.23 1.28
CA GLN A 71 -1.22 0.21 0.13
C GLN A 71 -0.44 0.06 -1.17
N ASP A 72 -1.12 -0.34 -2.24
CA ASP A 72 -0.53 -0.71 -3.54
C ASP A 72 0.66 -1.67 -3.37
N ALA A 73 0.52 -2.59 -2.43
CA ALA A 73 1.50 -3.61 -2.09
C ALA A 73 1.20 -4.91 -2.85
N LEU A 74 2.25 -5.49 -3.41
CA LEU A 74 2.21 -6.69 -4.24
C LEU A 74 3.33 -7.64 -3.85
N ASP A 75 2.95 -8.91 -3.64
CA ASP A 75 3.83 -9.99 -3.18
C ASP A 75 3.60 -11.26 -4.01
N LEU A 76 4.52 -12.22 -3.89
CA LEU A 76 4.48 -13.48 -4.63
C LEU A 76 3.74 -14.56 -3.83
N GLY A 77 2.57 -14.98 -4.33
CA GLY A 77 1.72 -15.89 -3.57
C GLY A 77 0.50 -16.41 -4.30
N VAL A 78 -0.44 -16.91 -3.50
CA VAL A 78 -1.75 -17.43 -3.91
C VAL A 78 -2.84 -16.72 -3.11
N ASN A 79 -3.90 -16.30 -3.79
CA ASN A 79 -5.12 -15.79 -3.17
C ASN A 79 -6.31 -16.64 -3.63
N TYR A 80 -7.16 -17.05 -2.69
CA TYR A 80 -8.48 -17.57 -2.97
C TYR A 80 -9.53 -16.53 -2.58
N HIS A 81 -10.24 -16.03 -3.57
CA HIS A 81 -11.35 -15.10 -3.41
C HIS A 81 -12.67 -15.85 -3.59
N PHE A 82 -13.63 -15.59 -2.70
CA PHE A 82 -14.99 -16.10 -2.83
C PHE A 82 -16.02 -15.12 -2.28
N GLU A 83 -17.23 -15.18 -2.84
CA GLU A 83 -18.35 -14.36 -2.38
C GLU A 83 -19.52 -15.22 -1.87
N MET A 84 -19.96 -14.93 -0.66
CA MET A 84 -21.14 -15.57 -0.07
C MET A 84 -22.43 -14.93 -0.61
N PRO A 85 -23.56 -15.67 -0.63
CA PRO A 85 -24.88 -15.14 -1.02
C PRO A 85 -25.32 -13.89 -0.24
N THR A 86 -24.78 -13.71 0.97
CA THR A 86 -24.95 -12.53 1.83
C THR A 86 -24.24 -11.27 1.32
N ALA A 87 -23.59 -11.32 0.15
CA ALA A 87 -22.67 -10.29 -0.37
C ALA A 87 -21.47 -10.03 0.56
N THR A 88 -21.03 -11.08 1.24
CA THR A 88 -19.78 -11.09 1.99
C THR A 88 -18.68 -11.55 1.04
N LYS A 89 -17.69 -10.70 0.78
CA LYS A 89 -16.51 -11.01 -0.02
C LYS A 89 -15.39 -11.41 0.91
N VAL A 90 -14.72 -12.52 0.63
CA VAL A 90 -13.64 -13.04 1.47
C VAL A 90 -12.43 -13.36 0.61
N ASP A 91 -11.27 -12.91 1.07
CA ASP A 91 -9.97 -13.29 0.53
C ASP A 91 -9.21 -14.08 1.60
N LEU A 92 -8.68 -15.23 1.21
CA LEU A 92 -7.75 -16.03 2.00
C LEU A 92 -6.47 -16.21 1.18
N ALA A 93 -5.37 -15.64 1.65
CA ALA A 93 -4.14 -15.60 0.88
C ALA A 93 -2.91 -16.05 1.67
N TYR A 94 -1.97 -16.62 0.92
CA TYR A 94 -0.64 -16.98 1.37
C TYR A 94 0.38 -16.42 0.38
N PHE A 95 1.32 -15.62 0.87
CA PHE A 95 2.46 -15.14 0.09
C PHE A 95 3.75 -15.69 0.65
N ALA A 96 4.53 -16.35 -0.21
CA ALA A 96 5.77 -17.00 0.20
C ALA A 96 6.86 -15.97 0.49
N THR A 97 6.88 -14.87 -0.27
CA THR A 97 7.89 -13.81 -0.21
C THR A 97 7.33 -12.54 -0.84
N ASP A 98 8.01 -11.43 -0.61
CA ASP A 98 7.72 -10.16 -1.26
C ASP A 98 7.94 -10.18 -2.79
N GLY A 99 7.66 -9.05 -3.45
CA GLY A 99 7.83 -8.90 -4.91
C GLY A 99 9.26 -8.94 -5.45
N GLY A 100 10.28 -8.90 -4.59
CA GLY A 100 11.69 -9.04 -4.95
C GLY A 100 12.38 -7.74 -5.40
N ASN A 101 13.70 -7.83 -5.50
CA ASN A 101 14.62 -6.79 -5.96
C ASN A 101 15.01 -6.99 -7.44
N TYR A 102 15.05 -5.90 -8.21
CA TYR A 102 15.28 -5.93 -9.66
C TYR A 102 16.49 -5.09 -10.07
N HIS A 103 16.36 -4.23 -11.08
CA HIS A 103 17.45 -3.43 -11.58
C HIS A 103 17.44 -2.06 -10.89
N GLY A 104 18.55 -1.73 -10.25
CA GLY A 104 18.78 -0.49 -9.53
C GLY A 104 20.21 -0.43 -9.00
N THR A 105 20.51 0.62 -8.24
CA THR A 105 21.82 0.89 -7.65
C THR A 105 21.93 0.44 -6.20
N SER A 106 20.80 0.33 -5.50
CA SER A 106 20.75 -0.16 -4.12
C SER A 106 21.04 -1.66 -4.04
N LYS A 107 21.46 -2.11 -2.85
CA LYS A 107 21.76 -3.53 -2.61
C LYS A 107 20.51 -4.41 -2.73
N ASP A 108 19.39 -3.92 -2.22
CA ASP A 108 18.15 -4.71 -2.08
C ASP A 108 16.87 -3.85 -2.09
N SER A 109 16.91 -2.61 -2.60
CA SER A 109 15.76 -1.68 -2.55
C SER A 109 15.18 -1.28 -3.90
N ALA A 110 15.66 -1.88 -5.00
CA ALA A 110 15.11 -1.73 -6.34
C ALA A 110 13.80 -2.53 -6.49
N ARG A 111 12.78 -2.09 -5.74
CA ARG A 111 11.50 -2.77 -5.51
C ARG A 111 10.34 -1.81 -5.73
N TYR A 112 9.20 -2.33 -6.20
CA TYR A 112 7.97 -1.54 -6.33
C TYR A 112 7.28 -1.34 -4.98
N THR A 113 7.00 -2.45 -4.28
CA THR A 113 6.38 -2.47 -2.95
C THR A 113 7.44 -2.17 -1.88
N ALA A 114 7.12 -1.27 -0.96
CA ALA A 114 7.92 -1.08 0.25
C ALA A 114 7.87 -2.34 1.12
N ASN A 115 9.02 -2.96 1.34
CA ASN A 115 9.17 -4.17 2.15
C ASN A 115 10.46 -4.08 2.98
N VAL A 116 10.62 -4.97 3.97
CA VAL A 116 11.88 -5.08 4.71
C VAL A 116 13.00 -5.54 3.77
N VAL A 117 14.23 -5.05 4.01
CA VAL A 117 15.35 -5.28 3.07
C VAL A 117 16.65 -5.63 3.77
N THR A 118 17.61 -6.07 2.95
CA THR A 118 19.01 -6.27 3.31
C THR A 118 19.83 -5.00 3.00
N SER A 119 20.23 -4.24 4.02
CA SER A 119 21.07 -3.06 3.82
C SER A 119 22.56 -3.37 3.62
N SER A 120 23.28 -2.42 3.02
CA SER A 120 24.76 -2.38 3.02
C SER A 120 25.33 -1.67 4.26
N ASP A 121 24.52 -0.87 4.95
CA ASP A 121 24.90 -0.19 6.18
C ASP A 121 24.83 -1.17 7.38
N PRO A 122 25.95 -1.42 8.09
CA PRO A 122 25.96 -2.33 9.23
C PRO A 122 25.12 -1.85 10.42
N LEU A 123 24.70 -0.58 10.47
CA LEU A 123 23.84 -0.03 11.53
C LEU A 123 22.35 -0.29 11.27
N LYS A 124 21.94 -0.49 10.01
CA LYS A 124 20.55 -0.75 9.60
C LYS A 124 20.16 -2.21 9.73
N THR A 125 18.89 -2.53 9.92
CA THR A 125 18.45 -3.92 10.03
C THR A 125 18.70 -4.70 8.73
N ASN A 126 18.87 -6.01 8.82
CA ASN A 126 18.99 -6.88 7.65
C ASN A 126 17.95 -8.00 7.75
N LEU A 127 16.82 -7.82 7.08
CA LEU A 127 15.61 -8.61 7.31
C LEU A 127 15.10 -9.25 6.02
N ASN A 128 14.29 -10.28 6.16
CA ASN A 128 13.56 -10.94 5.08
C ASN A 128 12.18 -11.39 5.58
N GLU A 129 11.11 -10.95 4.93
CA GLU A 129 9.74 -11.28 5.31
C GLU A 129 9.21 -12.43 4.44
N LYS A 130 8.66 -13.46 5.09
CA LYS A 130 8.20 -14.69 4.42
C LYS A 130 6.98 -15.27 5.12
N ASN A 131 6.37 -16.29 4.50
CA ASN A 131 5.21 -17.01 5.04
C ASN A 131 4.09 -16.07 5.48
N MET A 132 3.68 -15.16 4.59
CA MET A 132 2.70 -14.13 4.88
C MET A 132 1.28 -14.68 4.68
N TRP A 133 0.54 -14.80 5.77
CA TRP A 133 -0.85 -15.22 5.79
C TRP A 133 -1.76 -14.02 5.92
N MET A 134 -2.75 -13.92 5.03
CA MET A 134 -3.72 -12.83 5.04
C MET A 134 -5.15 -13.33 4.94
N ALA A 135 -6.02 -12.68 5.70
CA ALA A 135 -7.46 -12.85 5.58
C ALA A 135 -8.11 -11.47 5.48
N ARG A 136 -9.04 -11.30 4.56
CA ARG A 136 -9.80 -10.06 4.39
C ARG A 136 -11.27 -10.37 4.17
N VAL A 137 -12.11 -9.57 4.81
CA VAL A 137 -13.56 -9.64 4.69
C VAL A 137 -14.07 -8.26 4.32
N ASP A 138 -14.96 -8.19 3.34
CA ASP A 138 -15.70 -6.99 2.95
C ASP A 138 -17.19 -7.32 2.83
N GLN A 139 -18.00 -6.65 3.63
CA GLN A 139 -19.44 -6.85 3.70
C GLN A 139 -20.17 -5.67 3.10
N ASP A 140 -20.92 -5.91 2.03
CA ASP A 140 -21.86 -4.93 1.50
C ASP A 140 -23.05 -4.79 2.47
N LEU A 141 -23.28 -3.59 3.00
CA LEU A 141 -24.36 -3.29 3.93
C LEU A 141 -25.64 -2.97 3.15
N LYS A 142 -26.27 -4.01 2.62
CA LYS A 142 -27.50 -3.89 1.80
C LYS A 142 -28.65 -3.16 2.53
N PHE A 143 -28.71 -3.25 3.86
CA PHE A 143 -29.73 -2.57 4.66
C PHE A 143 -29.53 -1.04 4.79
N LEU A 144 -28.34 -0.53 4.50
CA LEU A 144 -28.04 0.91 4.41
C LEU A 144 -27.93 1.40 2.98
N SER A 145 -27.91 0.48 2.01
CA SER A 145 -27.68 0.81 0.60
C SER A 145 -29.00 1.10 -0.11
N THR A 146 -28.98 2.09 -0.99
CA THR A 146 -30.07 2.48 -1.90
C THR A 146 -29.52 2.57 -3.33
N ASP A 147 -30.34 2.90 -4.33
CA ASP A 147 -29.86 3.08 -5.72
C ASP A 147 -28.71 4.10 -5.82
N ASP A 148 -28.80 5.20 -5.08
CA ASP A 148 -27.78 6.25 -5.03
C ASP A 148 -26.66 6.03 -4.01
N LEU A 149 -26.83 5.11 -3.05
CA LEU A 149 -25.94 4.96 -1.88
C LEU A 149 -25.48 3.52 -1.77
N LYS A 150 -24.18 3.28 -1.85
CA LYS A 150 -23.57 1.96 -1.58
C LYS A 150 -22.63 2.08 -0.40
N VAL A 151 -22.83 1.22 0.59
CA VAL A 151 -22.02 1.17 1.80
C VAL A 151 -21.46 -0.22 1.98
N SER A 152 -20.15 -0.33 2.20
CA SER A 152 -19.51 -1.56 2.65
C SER A 152 -18.58 -1.28 3.84
N VAL A 153 -18.39 -2.30 4.67
CA VAL A 153 -17.43 -2.29 5.77
C VAL A 153 -16.63 -3.57 5.76
N GLY A 154 -15.38 -3.50 6.18
CA GLY A 154 -14.52 -4.67 6.15
C GLY A 154 -13.33 -4.55 7.07
N GLY A 155 -12.58 -5.64 7.12
CA GLY A 155 -11.35 -5.74 7.88
C GLY A 155 -10.42 -6.76 7.27
N SER A 156 -9.13 -6.61 7.57
CA SER A 156 -8.08 -7.52 7.13
C SER A 156 -7.06 -7.75 8.22
N TYR A 157 -6.47 -8.95 8.22
CA TYR A 157 -5.39 -9.34 9.10
C TYR A 157 -4.23 -9.90 8.26
N TRP A 158 -3.00 -9.57 8.66
CA TRP A 158 -1.76 -10.01 8.06
C TRP A 158 -0.81 -10.48 9.17
N TYR A 159 -0.45 -11.77 9.11
CA TYR A 159 0.63 -12.38 9.88
C TYR A 159 1.78 -12.81 8.97
N SER A 160 3.03 -12.65 9.39
CA SER A 160 4.20 -13.18 8.67
C SER A 160 5.37 -13.45 9.59
N ASP A 161 6.33 -14.22 9.09
CA ASP A 161 7.62 -14.46 9.75
C ASP A 161 8.66 -13.44 9.23
N ILE A 162 9.47 -12.90 10.14
CA ILE A 162 10.56 -11.97 9.82
C ILE A 162 11.89 -12.63 10.16
N GLU A 163 12.64 -13.05 9.16
CA GLU A 163 13.98 -13.59 9.36
C GLU A 163 14.98 -12.45 9.54
N ASN A 164 15.68 -12.44 10.67
CA ASN A 164 16.77 -11.50 10.90
C ASN A 164 18.11 -12.11 10.51
N LYS A 165 18.71 -11.61 9.42
CA LYS A 165 19.97 -12.14 8.88
C LYS A 165 21.22 -11.73 9.67
N LYS A 166 21.10 -10.85 10.68
CA LYS A 166 22.20 -10.51 11.59
C LYS A 166 22.25 -11.41 12.82
N THR A 167 21.12 -11.99 13.20
CA THR A 167 20.99 -12.86 14.37
C THR A 167 20.59 -14.26 13.93
N SER A 168 20.35 -15.16 14.88
CA SER A 168 19.75 -16.48 14.59
C SER A 168 18.29 -16.55 15.05
N ALA A 169 17.69 -15.40 15.35
CA ALA A 169 16.32 -15.30 15.83
C ALA A 169 15.39 -14.83 14.71
N ASP A 170 14.24 -15.50 14.61
CA ASP A 170 13.15 -15.07 13.74
C ASP A 170 12.13 -14.27 14.56
N GLY A 171 11.67 -13.18 13.98
CA GLY A 171 10.58 -12.36 14.48
C GLY A 171 9.30 -12.56 13.66
N ASN A 172 8.37 -11.60 13.75
CA ASN A 172 7.08 -11.68 13.06
C ASN A 172 6.48 -10.31 12.76
N ARG A 173 5.53 -10.26 11.82
CA ARG A 173 4.60 -9.15 11.64
C ARG A 173 3.21 -9.58 12.08
N ASN A 174 2.52 -8.68 12.78
CA ASN A 174 1.09 -8.77 13.09
C ASN A 174 0.45 -7.41 12.78
N THR A 175 -0.25 -7.34 11.67
CA THR A 175 -0.86 -6.10 11.17
C THR A 175 -2.33 -6.32 10.86
N TRP A 176 -3.18 -5.37 11.24
CA TRP A 176 -4.61 -5.42 10.93
C TRP A 176 -5.14 -4.07 10.49
N ALA A 177 -6.20 -4.08 9.69
CA ALA A 177 -6.93 -2.89 9.27
C ALA A 177 -8.44 -3.12 9.34
N VAL A 178 -9.17 -2.03 9.56
CA VAL A 178 -10.61 -1.92 9.37
C VAL A 178 -10.87 -0.77 8.40
N PHE A 179 -11.91 -0.90 7.58
CA PHE A 179 -12.20 0.09 6.56
C PHE A 179 -13.69 0.15 6.24
N ASN A 180 -14.09 1.24 5.58
CA ASN A 180 -15.39 1.36 4.93
C ASN A 180 -15.25 1.88 3.50
N ARG A 181 -16.29 1.66 2.70
CA ARG A 181 -16.54 2.38 1.45
C ARG A 181 -17.93 2.97 1.49
N ILE A 182 -18.04 4.27 1.29
CA ILE A 182 -19.31 4.97 1.12
C ILE A 182 -19.28 5.63 -0.25
N ASN A 183 -20.19 5.22 -1.13
CA ASN A 183 -20.38 5.82 -2.44
C ASN A 183 -21.79 6.40 -2.49
N TYR A 184 -21.90 7.74 -2.53
CA TYR A 184 -23.17 8.44 -2.70
C TYR A 184 -23.16 9.22 -4.01
N LYS A 185 -23.87 8.72 -5.03
CA LYS A 185 -23.83 9.24 -6.40
C LYS A 185 -22.39 9.30 -6.94
N ASN A 186 -21.81 10.50 -6.99
CA ASN A 186 -20.43 10.74 -7.44
C ASN A 186 -19.46 11.04 -6.29
N LEU A 187 -19.94 11.07 -5.04
CA LEU A 187 -19.13 11.21 -3.83
C LEU A 187 -18.60 9.82 -3.43
N ASN A 188 -17.30 9.71 -3.23
CA ASN A 188 -16.66 8.56 -2.62
C ASN A 188 -15.99 8.99 -1.30
N VAL A 189 -16.17 8.19 -0.26
CA VAL A 189 -15.50 8.34 1.04
C VAL A 189 -15.00 6.97 1.48
N VAL A 190 -13.69 6.88 1.74
CA VAL A 190 -13.03 5.68 2.25
C VAL A 190 -12.26 6.06 3.50
N LEU A 191 -12.59 5.43 4.62
CA LEU A 191 -11.79 5.53 5.84
C LEU A 191 -11.12 4.17 6.04
N THR A 192 -9.84 4.18 6.35
CA THR A 192 -9.06 3.00 6.72
C THR A 192 -8.27 3.32 7.97
N GLY A 193 -8.25 2.41 8.93
CA GLY A 193 -7.46 2.54 10.15
C GLY A 193 -6.99 1.17 10.62
N GLY A 194 -5.83 1.13 11.25
CA GLY A 194 -5.25 -0.15 11.65
C GLY A 194 -4.04 -0.01 12.56
N ARG A 195 -3.39 -1.14 12.81
CA ARG A 195 -2.17 -1.21 13.61
C ARG A 195 -1.15 -2.08 12.91
N GLN A 196 0.10 -1.62 12.89
CA GLN A 196 1.27 -2.41 12.54
C GLN A 196 2.03 -2.82 13.82
N SER A 197 2.49 -4.06 13.85
CA SER A 197 3.40 -4.55 14.88
C SER A 197 4.40 -5.52 14.27
N ILE A 198 5.66 -5.10 14.16
CA ILE A 198 6.78 -5.91 13.74
C ILE A 198 7.64 -6.22 14.97
N SER A 199 8.02 -7.49 15.15
CA SER A 199 9.15 -7.91 15.97
C SER A 199 10.24 -8.31 14.99
N ASN A 200 11.36 -7.59 14.97
CA ASN A 200 12.45 -7.84 14.01
C ASN A 200 13.65 -8.57 14.65
N GLU A 201 13.64 -8.77 15.96
CA GLU A 201 14.72 -9.39 16.74
C GLU A 201 16.12 -8.79 16.47
N ASP A 202 16.20 -7.51 16.07
CA ASP A 202 17.47 -6.80 15.88
C ASP A 202 17.93 -6.16 17.19
N ALA A 203 19.17 -6.43 17.59
CA ALA A 203 19.71 -5.94 18.86
C ALA A 203 20.05 -4.44 18.82
N LEU A 204 20.41 -3.89 17.66
CA LEU A 204 20.78 -2.48 17.51
C LEU A 204 19.56 -1.61 17.24
N SER A 205 18.60 -2.13 16.47
CA SER A 205 17.38 -1.42 16.08
C SER A 205 16.10 -2.21 16.41
N PRO A 206 15.82 -2.49 17.70
CA PRO A 206 14.63 -3.28 18.09
C PRO A 206 13.31 -2.53 17.84
N ALA A 207 13.35 -1.19 17.75
CA ALA A 207 12.17 -0.34 17.61
C ALA A 207 11.84 0.07 16.16
N SER A 208 12.73 -0.20 15.21
CA SER A 208 12.56 0.17 13.79
C SER A 208 13.13 -0.87 12.85
N SER A 209 12.53 -1.00 11.68
CA SER A 209 13.01 -1.88 10.61
C SER A 209 13.31 -1.07 9.37
N THR A 210 14.39 -1.45 8.68
CA THR A 210 14.79 -0.87 7.41
C THR A 210 13.94 -1.47 6.29
N PHE A 211 13.23 -0.59 5.60
CA PHE A 211 12.46 -0.88 4.41
C PHE A 211 13.15 -0.32 3.17
N GLY A 212 12.78 -0.86 2.01
CA GLY A 212 13.25 -0.40 0.72
C GLY A 212 12.13 -0.36 -0.31
N SER A 213 12.12 0.72 -1.10
CA SER A 213 11.26 0.89 -2.28
C SER A 213 11.85 1.93 -3.21
N PHE A 214 11.58 1.82 -4.51
CA PHE A 214 11.98 2.80 -5.51
C PHE A 214 13.49 3.08 -5.53
N ASP A 215 14.30 2.05 -5.28
CA ASP A 215 15.76 2.08 -5.19
C ASP A 215 16.33 2.88 -4.00
N SER A 216 15.51 3.12 -2.97
CA SER A 216 15.87 3.87 -1.75
C SER A 216 15.57 3.08 -0.47
N GLU A 217 16.41 3.26 0.55
CA GLU A 217 16.26 2.65 1.88
C GLU A 217 15.89 3.68 2.95
N TYR A 218 14.93 3.34 3.82
CA TYR A 218 14.49 4.17 4.95
C TYR A 218 13.99 3.29 6.09
N ASP A 219 14.00 3.82 7.30
CA ASP A 219 13.60 3.12 8.52
C ASP A 219 12.16 3.47 8.87
N ILE A 220 11.42 2.46 9.29
CA ILE A 220 10.03 2.57 9.73
C ILE A 220 9.92 2.10 11.17
N ALA A 221 9.12 2.80 11.98
CA ALA A 221 8.82 2.33 13.33
C ALA A 221 8.10 0.97 13.29
N ASN A 222 8.54 0.04 14.14
CA ASN A 222 8.01 -1.32 14.17
C ASN A 222 6.55 -1.37 14.65
N LYS A 223 6.13 -0.42 15.50
CA LYS A 223 4.82 -0.43 16.14
C LYS A 223 4.15 0.93 16.04
N GLY A 224 2.90 0.94 15.57
CA GLY A 224 2.10 2.16 15.48
C GLY A 224 0.70 1.92 14.94
N TYR A 225 -0.14 2.93 15.04
CA TYR A 225 -1.46 2.98 14.40
C TYR A 225 -1.37 3.79 13.12
N PHE A 226 -1.98 3.29 12.06
CA PHE A 226 -2.03 4.00 10.78
C PHE A 226 -3.46 4.33 10.40
N TYR A 227 -3.63 5.35 9.57
CA TYR A 227 -4.92 5.73 9.01
C TYR A 227 -4.81 6.35 7.62
N THR A 228 -5.90 6.24 6.85
CA THR A 228 -6.18 6.98 5.62
C THR A 228 -7.63 7.45 5.67
N VAL A 229 -7.86 8.72 5.36
CA VAL A 229 -9.16 9.32 5.07
C VAL A 229 -9.10 9.83 3.65
N ASP A 230 -9.82 9.19 2.75
CA ASP A 230 -9.98 9.60 1.36
C ASP A 230 -11.39 10.12 1.13
N THR A 231 -11.49 11.25 0.43
CA THR A 231 -12.77 11.80 -0.01
C THR A 231 -12.61 12.44 -1.38
N SER A 232 -13.47 12.06 -2.32
CA SER A 232 -13.45 12.55 -3.69
C SER A 232 -14.85 12.75 -4.25
N TYR A 233 -15.01 13.71 -5.16
CA TYR A 233 -16.28 13.94 -5.85
C TYR A 233 -16.05 14.09 -7.34
N THR A 234 -16.64 13.22 -8.16
CA THR A 234 -16.48 13.31 -9.62
C THR A 234 -17.54 14.20 -10.25
N PHE A 235 -17.13 15.32 -10.81
CA PHE A 235 -17.91 16.09 -11.78
C PHE A 235 -17.80 15.42 -13.14
N LYS A 236 -18.87 14.75 -13.57
CA LYS A 236 -18.89 13.99 -14.82
C LYS A 236 -19.23 14.90 -16.00
N ASN A 237 -18.56 14.69 -17.14
CA ASN A 237 -18.82 15.38 -18.40
C ASN A 237 -18.87 16.91 -18.29
N VAL A 238 -17.90 17.50 -17.58
CA VAL A 238 -17.79 18.96 -17.41
C VAL A 238 -17.63 19.65 -18.78
N LYS A 239 -16.89 19.02 -19.70
CA LYS A 239 -16.77 19.44 -21.09
C LYS A 239 -16.29 18.29 -21.97
N ASP A 240 -17.04 17.93 -23.02
CA ASP A 240 -16.60 16.96 -24.05
C ASP A 240 -16.03 15.64 -23.51
N SER A 241 -16.70 15.01 -22.53
CA SER A 241 -16.22 13.79 -21.83
C SER A 241 -15.09 13.98 -20.81
N LEU A 242 -14.71 15.22 -20.50
CA LEU A 242 -13.84 15.52 -19.37
C LEU A 242 -14.57 15.27 -18.05
N ASN A 243 -14.02 14.39 -17.21
CA ASN A 243 -14.38 14.28 -15.81
C ASN A 243 -13.34 15.00 -14.96
N VAL A 244 -13.81 15.70 -13.94
CA VAL A 244 -12.95 16.40 -12.97
C VAL A 244 -13.28 15.87 -11.60
N THR A 245 -12.28 15.29 -10.93
CA THR A 245 -12.44 14.67 -9.61
C THR A 245 -11.50 15.36 -8.63
N PRO A 246 -11.91 16.45 -7.96
CA PRO A 246 -11.21 16.94 -6.78
C PRO A 246 -11.28 15.92 -5.64
N TYR A 247 -10.20 15.84 -4.88
CA TYR A 247 -10.10 14.97 -3.72
C TYR A 247 -9.20 15.53 -2.63
N VAL A 248 -9.39 15.00 -1.42
CA VAL A 248 -8.51 15.18 -0.27
C VAL A 248 -8.15 13.81 0.31
N VAL A 249 -6.88 13.64 0.64
CA VAL A 249 -6.35 12.45 1.31
C VAL A 249 -5.63 12.90 2.56
N PHE A 250 -6.03 12.39 3.72
CA PHE A 250 -5.30 12.55 4.98
C PHE A 250 -4.80 11.19 5.41
N SER A 251 -3.50 11.05 5.62
CA SER A 251 -2.90 9.78 6.04
C SER A 251 -1.82 10.00 7.09
N GLY A 252 -1.66 9.04 7.98
CA GLY A 252 -0.69 9.17 9.07
C GLY A 252 -0.32 7.84 9.72
N PHE A 253 0.78 7.90 10.47
CA PHE A 253 1.31 6.81 11.27
C PHE A 253 1.70 7.32 12.66
N ASN A 254 0.88 6.99 13.65
CA ASN A 254 1.08 7.31 15.05
C ASN A 254 1.94 6.23 15.71
N LYS A 255 3.18 6.58 16.04
CA LYS A 255 4.21 5.64 16.47
C LYS A 255 4.07 5.37 17.96
N LYS A 256 4.33 4.11 18.36
CA LYS A 256 4.23 3.70 19.77
C LYS A 256 5.55 3.79 20.52
N GLU A 257 6.67 3.86 19.80
CA GLU A 257 7.99 3.98 20.40
C GLU A 257 8.16 5.36 21.06
N GLN A 258 8.74 5.38 22.25
CA GLN A 258 8.94 6.63 22.97
C GLN A 258 10.04 7.46 22.28
N GLY A 259 9.76 8.73 22.05
CA GLY A 259 10.71 9.65 21.38
C GLY A 259 10.70 9.57 19.86
N PHE A 260 9.85 8.74 19.26
CA PHE A 260 9.59 8.78 17.83
C PHE A 260 8.46 9.76 17.52
N ASP A 261 8.66 10.65 16.56
CA ASP A 261 7.64 11.62 16.15
C ASP A 261 6.72 11.05 15.08
N ASP A 262 5.41 11.26 15.22
CA ASP A 262 4.40 10.77 14.27
C ASP A 262 4.60 11.28 12.84
N SER A 263 4.27 10.45 11.85
CA SER A 263 4.37 10.80 10.43
C SER A 263 3.01 11.09 9.81
N GLN A 264 2.95 12.06 8.90
CA GLN A 264 1.71 12.45 8.21
C GLN A 264 1.98 12.83 6.76
N ARG A 265 1.03 12.48 5.87
CA ARG A 265 0.97 12.97 4.49
C ARG A 265 -0.47 13.34 4.16
N ASN A 266 -0.66 14.62 3.83
CA ASN A 266 -1.94 15.21 3.45
C ASN A 266 -1.84 15.68 2.00
N ILE A 267 -2.85 15.35 1.19
CA ILE A 267 -2.85 15.62 -0.25
C ILE A 267 -4.17 16.30 -0.59
N VAL A 268 -4.09 17.42 -1.28
CA VAL A 268 -5.23 18.04 -1.97
C VAL A 268 -4.94 17.94 -3.45
N GLY A 269 -5.82 17.32 -4.21
CA GLY A 269 -5.57 17.05 -5.62
C GLY A 269 -6.81 17.10 -6.49
N VAL A 270 -6.56 17.06 -7.79
CA VAL A 270 -7.59 16.94 -8.82
C VAL A 270 -7.11 15.94 -9.86
N ALA A 271 -7.94 14.93 -10.13
CA ALA A 271 -7.79 14.06 -11.29
C ALA A 271 -8.60 14.63 -12.45
N TRP A 272 -7.97 14.73 -13.61
CA TRP A 272 -8.54 15.22 -14.86
C TRP A 272 -8.55 14.07 -15.85
N ASP A 273 -9.72 13.47 -16.06
CA ASP A 273 -9.87 12.31 -16.93
C ASP A 273 -10.54 12.71 -18.23
N TYR A 274 -9.82 12.60 -19.34
CA TYR A 274 -10.33 12.85 -20.69
C TYR A 274 -10.08 11.64 -21.58
N LYS A 275 -11.15 10.89 -21.86
CA LYS A 275 -11.11 9.64 -22.63
C LYS A 275 -10.13 8.64 -22.00
N ASN A 276 -8.96 8.44 -22.61
CA ASN A 276 -7.94 7.49 -22.17
C ASN A 276 -6.72 8.19 -21.53
N VAL A 277 -6.82 9.49 -21.28
CA VAL A 277 -5.74 10.29 -20.68
C VAL A 277 -6.21 10.76 -19.31
N SER A 278 -5.38 10.51 -18.31
CA SER A 278 -5.56 11.04 -16.95
C SER A 278 -4.38 11.94 -16.63
N LEU A 279 -4.67 13.12 -16.09
CA LEU A 279 -3.69 14.04 -15.50
C LEU A 279 -4.04 14.20 -14.03
N TYR A 280 -3.04 14.18 -13.16
CA TYR A 280 -3.20 14.43 -11.74
C TYR A 280 -2.48 15.71 -11.39
N THR A 281 -3.12 16.60 -10.64
CA THR A 281 -2.47 17.80 -10.10
C THR A 281 -2.64 17.80 -8.59
N GLU A 282 -1.55 17.66 -7.85
CA GLU A 282 -1.56 17.38 -6.43
C GLU A 282 -0.64 18.31 -5.66
N TYR A 283 -1.13 18.83 -4.56
CA TYR A 283 -0.35 19.54 -3.57
C TYR A 283 -0.26 18.71 -2.30
N LEU A 284 0.95 18.27 -2.01
CA LEU A 284 1.27 17.41 -0.88
C LEU A 284 1.85 18.24 0.25
N MET A 285 1.44 17.92 1.47
CA MET A 285 1.98 18.46 2.71
C MET A 285 2.30 17.28 3.61
N SER A 286 3.56 17.16 4.04
CA SER A 286 4.00 16.04 4.86
C SER A 286 4.78 16.51 6.08
N LYS A 287 4.84 15.62 7.07
CA LYS A 287 5.73 15.73 8.22
C LYS A 287 6.31 14.34 8.50
N ASN A 288 7.61 14.27 8.77
CA ASN A 288 8.30 13.01 9.04
C ASN A 288 8.07 11.98 7.91
N ASP A 289 8.34 12.36 6.66
CA ASP A 289 8.10 11.57 5.45
C ASP A 289 9.36 11.46 4.56
N PRO A 290 9.91 10.25 4.35
CA PRO A 290 11.16 10.05 3.62
C PRO A 290 11.07 10.44 2.13
N PHE A 291 9.87 10.47 1.54
CA PHE A 291 9.69 10.80 0.12
C PHE A 291 9.26 12.24 -0.13
N VAL A 292 8.88 12.97 0.92
CA VAL A 292 8.47 14.38 0.81
C VAL A 292 9.23 15.21 1.85
N GLY A 293 10.44 15.64 1.46
CA GLY A 293 11.29 16.57 2.20
C GLY A 293 11.93 16.06 3.48
N GLY A 294 11.71 14.79 3.86
CA GLY A 294 12.33 14.15 5.01
C GLY A 294 13.64 13.43 4.70
N THR A 295 14.00 12.50 5.58
CA THR A 295 15.23 11.72 5.59
C THR A 295 14.92 10.23 5.70
N GLY A 296 15.95 9.39 5.58
CA GLY A 296 15.83 7.94 5.79
C GLY A 296 15.28 7.55 7.17
N SER A 297 15.36 8.40 8.20
CA SER A 297 14.86 8.09 9.55
C SER A 297 13.45 8.62 9.83
N SER A 298 12.86 9.34 8.88
CA SER A 298 11.62 10.09 9.10
C SER A 298 10.42 9.21 9.46
N LEU A 299 10.27 8.02 8.87
CA LEU A 299 9.17 7.09 9.21
C LEU A 299 9.43 6.27 10.50
N ALA A 300 10.63 6.38 11.08
CA ALA A 300 11.01 5.83 12.38
C ALA A 300 11.09 6.95 13.42
N ALA A 301 12.30 7.40 13.78
CA ALA A 301 12.50 8.42 14.81
C ALA A 301 11.80 9.76 14.51
N GLY A 302 11.61 10.11 13.24
CA GLY A 302 11.21 11.44 12.81
C GLY A 302 12.37 12.25 12.25
N ASP A 303 12.12 13.52 11.90
CA ASP A 303 13.11 14.45 11.37
C ASP A 303 13.09 15.81 12.10
N ASP A 304 13.03 16.93 11.38
CA ASP A 304 13.01 18.27 11.98
C ASP A 304 11.60 18.73 12.38
N GLY A 305 10.60 17.89 12.11
CA GLY A 305 9.22 18.06 12.51
C GLY A 305 8.48 19.19 11.79
N LYS A 306 9.09 19.76 10.73
CA LYS A 306 8.48 20.79 9.89
C LYS A 306 7.54 20.18 8.87
N TRP A 307 6.67 21.03 8.34
CA TRP A 307 5.85 20.67 7.20
C TRP A 307 6.60 20.90 5.89
N ASN A 308 6.81 19.81 5.16
CA ASN A 308 7.37 19.82 3.81
C ASN A 308 6.25 19.83 2.78
N LYS A 309 6.56 20.33 1.58
CA LYS A 309 5.58 20.56 0.51
C LYS A 309 6.12 20.06 -0.81
N LEU A 310 5.28 19.41 -1.60
CA LEU A 310 5.59 18.96 -2.95
C LEU A 310 4.41 19.24 -3.86
N LEU A 311 4.69 19.72 -5.06
CA LEU A 311 3.71 19.79 -6.15
C LEU A 311 3.98 18.62 -7.09
N ASN A 312 2.97 17.77 -7.31
CA ASN A 312 3.03 16.65 -8.25
C ASN A 312 2.04 16.92 -9.41
N VAL A 313 2.51 16.72 -10.64
CA VAL A 313 1.76 16.98 -11.90
C VAL A 313 2.04 15.85 -12.89
#